data_AF-A0A550H200-F1
#
_entry.id   AF-A0A550H200-F1
#
_cell.length_a   1.000
_cell.length_b   1.000
_cell.length_c   1.000
_cell.angle_alpha   90.00
_cell.angle_beta   90.00
_cell.angle_gamma   90.00
#
_symmetry.space_group_name_H-M   'P 1'
#
loop_
_entity.id
_entity.type
_entity.pdbx_description
1 polymer ?
#
loop_
_entity_poly.entity_id
_entity_poly.type
_entity_poly.pdbx_seq_one_letter_code
_entity_poly.pdbx_strand_id
1 'polypeptide(L)'
;MAYLRKENETVEIDYPLEKVWAAVPKALVILEWVIEETDDTKHHIKAKTKGGFMSYPSILIIEAAAVDKKKARCKVTAETPVTTITSVADFGRTRDRIEIFLEALANQLTNKKATI
;
A
#
# COMPACT_ATOMS: atom_id res chain seq x y z
N MET A 1 -24.18 -0.32 -11.87
CA MET A 1 -23.99 -0.68 -10.45
C MET A 1 -22.49 -0.68 -10.18
N ALA A 2 -22.02 0.15 -9.25
CA ALA A 2 -20.61 0.17 -8.85
C ALA A 2 -20.40 -0.86 -7.73
N TYR A 3 -19.30 -1.59 -7.77
CA TYR A 3 -18.89 -2.55 -6.74
C TYR A 3 -17.42 -2.34 -6.39
N LEU A 4 -17.07 -2.66 -5.14
CA LEU A 4 -15.73 -2.49 -4.61
C LEU A 4 -14.91 -3.75 -4.91
N ARG A 5 -13.84 -3.64 -5.69
CA ARG A 5 -12.83 -4.70 -5.76
C ARG A 5 -11.87 -4.52 -4.59
N LYS A 6 -11.67 -5.58 -3.83
CA LYS A 6 -10.79 -5.60 -2.66
C LYS A 6 -9.74 -6.68 -2.84
N GLU A 7 -8.48 -6.28 -2.84
CA GLU A 7 -7.33 -7.19 -2.82
C GLU A 7 -6.57 -6.99 -1.52
N ASN A 8 -6.01 -8.04 -0.96
CA ASN A 8 -5.24 -7.99 0.27
C ASN A 8 -3.99 -8.86 0.17
N GLU A 9 -2.86 -8.31 0.62
CA GLU A 9 -1.58 -9.00 0.71
C GLU A 9 -1.05 -8.84 2.12
N THR A 10 -0.43 -9.89 2.67
CA THR A 10 0.21 -9.84 3.98
C THR A 10 1.63 -10.36 3.84
N VAL A 11 2.60 -9.53 4.21
CA VAL A 11 4.02 -9.85 4.13
C VAL A 11 4.66 -9.77 5.51
N GLU A 12 5.60 -10.69 5.77
CA GLU A 12 6.48 -10.61 6.93
C GLU A 12 7.82 -10.00 6.51
N ILE A 13 8.28 -9.03 7.28
CA ILE A 13 9.43 -8.20 6.98
C ILE A 13 10.43 -8.37 8.12
N ASP A 14 11.68 -8.73 7.79
CA ASP A 14 12.78 -8.91 8.75
C ASP A 14 13.38 -7.58 9.25
N TYR A 15 12.50 -6.65 9.64
CA TYR A 15 12.85 -5.42 10.34
C TYR A 15 11.91 -5.17 11.52
N PRO A 16 12.37 -4.48 12.59
CA PRO A 16 11.50 -4.08 13.69
C PRO A 16 10.33 -3.20 13.22
N LEU A 17 9.18 -3.31 13.91
CA LEU A 17 7.96 -2.58 13.59
C LEU A 17 8.20 -1.07 13.42
N GLU A 18 8.93 -0.43 14.33
CA GLU A 18 9.22 1.01 14.27
C GLU A 18 9.92 1.40 12.97
N LYS A 19 10.85 0.57 12.50
CA LYS A 19 11.59 0.82 11.26
C LYS A 19 10.68 0.66 10.04
N VAL A 20 9.84 -0.39 10.04
CA VAL A 20 8.86 -0.62 8.97
C VAL A 20 7.86 0.53 8.94
N TRP A 21 7.29 0.90 10.09
CA TRP A 21 6.30 1.96 10.19
C TRP A 21 6.85 3.31 9.74
N ALA A 22 8.07 3.68 10.14
CA ALA A 22 8.70 4.92 9.70
C ALA A 22 9.00 4.94 8.18
N ALA A 23 9.08 3.77 7.53
CA ALA A 23 9.30 3.65 6.09
C ALA A 23 8.00 3.76 5.27
N VAL A 24 6.85 3.38 5.84
CA VAL A 24 5.54 3.43 5.18
C VAL A 24 5.18 4.83 4.65
N PRO A 25 5.17 5.91 5.46
CA PRO A 25 4.80 7.23 4.94
C PRO A 25 5.82 7.75 3.91
N LYS A 26 7.10 7.37 4.02
CA LYS A 26 8.12 7.72 3.02
C LYS A 26 7.86 7.06 1.68
N ALA A 27 7.47 5.77 1.69
CA ALA A 27 7.09 5.05 0.48
C ALA A 27 5.88 5.71 -0.20
N LEU A 28 4.86 6.10 0.58
CA LEU A 28 3.68 6.79 0.05
C LEU A 28 4.01 8.15 -0.58
N VAL A 29 4.92 8.92 0.02
CA VAL A 29 5.39 10.21 -0.52
C VAL A 29 6.10 10.02 -1.87
N ILE A 30 6.95 9.00 -2.01
CA ILE A 30 7.65 8.71 -3.27
C ILE A 30 6.67 8.33 -4.38
N LEU A 31 5.62 7.60 -4.02
CA LEU A 31 4.56 7.23 -4.96
C LEU A 31 3.59 8.39 -5.27
N GLU A 32 3.79 9.55 -4.65
CA GLU A 32 2.90 10.72 -4.74
C GLU A 32 1.45 10.38 -4.35
N TRP A 33 1.28 9.46 -3.39
CA TRP A 33 -0.04 9.06 -2.89
C TRP A 33 -0.43 9.92 -1.69
N VAL A 34 -1.73 10.24 -1.62
CA VAL A 34 -2.25 11.16 -0.61
C VAL A 34 -2.66 10.38 0.62
N ILE A 35 -2.08 10.70 1.78
CA ILE A 35 -2.50 10.13 3.06
C ILE A 35 -3.84 10.77 3.45
N GLU A 36 -4.87 9.96 3.63
CA GLU A 36 -6.20 10.41 4.06
C GLU A 36 -6.37 10.31 5.57
N GLU A 37 -5.81 9.27 6.19
CA GLU A 37 -5.94 8.99 7.62
C GLU A 37 -4.70 8.26 8.12
N THR A 38 -4.21 8.62 9.31
CA THR A 38 -3.14 7.91 10.01
C THR A 38 -3.54 7.70 11.47
N ASP A 39 -3.49 6.45 11.92
CA ASP A 39 -3.59 6.06 13.32
C ASP A 39 -2.26 5.42 13.73
N ASP A 40 -1.34 6.24 14.25
CA ASP A 40 -0.02 5.81 14.69
C ASP A 40 -0.09 4.81 15.86
N THR A 41 -1.15 4.87 16.68
CA THR A 41 -1.28 3.94 17.81
C THR A 41 -1.57 2.52 17.35
N LYS A 42 -2.35 2.38 16.27
CA LYS A 42 -2.66 1.10 15.64
C LYS A 42 -1.72 0.76 14.49
N HIS A 43 -0.73 1.61 14.18
CA HIS A 43 0.13 1.48 13.00
C HIS A 43 -0.68 1.24 11.73
N HIS A 44 -1.71 2.06 11.56
CA HIS A 44 -2.68 1.96 10.48
C HIS A 44 -2.67 3.28 9.69
N ILE A 45 -2.53 3.18 8.37
CA ILE A 45 -2.59 4.32 7.46
C ILE A 45 -3.52 4.00 6.30
N LYS A 46 -4.31 5.00 5.93
CA LYS A 46 -5.16 4.99 4.75
C LYS A 46 -4.64 6.02 3.77
N ALA A 47 -4.37 5.58 2.55
CA ALA A 47 -3.84 6.42 1.50
C ALA A 47 -4.62 6.23 0.20
N LYS A 48 -4.83 7.32 -0.53
CA LYS A 48 -5.44 7.32 -1.84
C LYS A 48 -4.38 7.31 -2.91
N THR A 49 -4.44 6.32 -3.80
CA THR A 49 -3.49 6.22 -4.91
C THR A 49 -3.75 7.31 -5.93
N LYS A 50 -2.69 7.72 -6.62
CA LYS A 50 -2.81 8.59 -7.78
C LYS A 50 -3.60 7.85 -8.88
N GLY A 51 -4.69 8.47 -9.34
CA GLY A 51 -5.41 8.00 -10.52
C GLY A 51 -4.59 8.28 -11.78
N GLY A 52 -4.67 7.39 -12.77
CA GLY A 52 -4.02 7.54 -14.08
C GLY A 52 -5.06 7.60 -15.20
N PHE A 53 -4.60 7.79 -16.46
CA PHE A 53 -5.51 7.71 -17.61
C PHE A 53 -6.18 6.32 -17.67
N MET A 54 -7.51 6.29 -17.47
CA MET A 54 -8.31 5.06 -17.30
C MET A 54 -7.92 4.16 -16.10
N SER A 55 -7.27 4.70 -15.07
CA SER A 55 -6.96 4.00 -13.82
C SER A 55 -7.61 4.74 -12.66
N TYR A 56 -8.63 4.12 -12.06
CA TYR A 56 -9.37 4.71 -10.95
C TYR A 56 -8.50 4.74 -9.70
N PRO A 57 -8.56 5.81 -8.88
CA PRO A 57 -7.84 5.83 -7.62
C PRO A 57 -8.36 4.71 -6.70
N SER A 58 -7.44 3.96 -6.09
CA SER A 58 -7.75 3.05 -5.00
C SER A 58 -7.56 3.73 -3.66
N ILE A 59 -8.26 3.21 -2.67
CA ILE A 59 -7.93 3.40 -1.27
C ILE A 59 -7.01 2.23 -0.89
N LEU A 60 -5.78 2.52 -0.50
CA LEU A 60 -4.92 1.57 0.20
C LEU A 60 -5.09 1.74 1.70
N ILE A 61 -5.24 0.61 2.38
CA ILE A 61 -5.26 0.46 3.82
C ILE A 61 -4.05 -0.37 4.19
N ILE A 62 -3.13 0.20 4.95
CA ILE A 62 -1.87 -0.43 5.35
C ILE A 62 -1.87 -0.53 6.87
N GLU A 63 -1.66 -1.74 7.37
CA GLU A 63 -1.62 -2.08 8.79
C GLU A 63 -0.28 -2.77 9.07
N ALA A 64 0.46 -2.31 10.08
CA ALA A 64 1.69 -2.96 10.52
C ALA A 64 1.57 -3.47 11.96
N ALA A 65 2.10 -4.66 12.23
CA ALA A 65 2.09 -5.26 13.56
C ALA A 65 3.43 -5.93 13.85
N ALA A 66 3.88 -5.90 15.11
CA ALA A 66 5.09 -6.62 15.51
C ALA A 66 4.78 -8.13 15.55
N VAL A 67 5.65 -8.94 14.93
CA VAL A 67 5.63 -10.40 15.07
C VAL A 67 6.64 -10.82 16.12
N ASP A 68 7.82 -10.22 16.08
CA ASP A 68 8.86 -10.34 17.11
C ASP A 68 9.68 -9.03 17.23
N LYS A 69 10.79 -9.04 17.98
CA LYS A 69 11.62 -7.83 18.18
C LYS A 69 12.36 -7.36 16.92
N LYS A 70 12.50 -8.21 15.90
CA LYS A 70 13.24 -7.99 14.66
C LYS A 70 12.39 -8.18 13.40
N LYS A 71 11.13 -8.60 13.54
CA LYS A 71 10.20 -8.87 12.46
C LYS A 71 8.88 -8.14 12.67
N ALA A 72 8.37 -7.58 11.59
CA ALA A 72 7.04 -6.99 11.54
C ALA A 72 6.23 -7.63 10.42
N ARG A 73 4.92 -7.68 10.61
CA ARG A 73 3.95 -8.05 9.60
C ARG A 73 3.34 -6.79 9.04
N CYS A 74 3.33 -6.65 7.74
CA CYS A 74 2.64 -5.58 7.02
C CYS A 74 1.49 -6.19 6.22
N LYS A 75 0.28 -5.74 6.48
CA LYS A 75 -0.91 -6.10 5.72
C LYS A 75 -1.33 -4.90 4.90
N VAL A 76 -1.50 -5.12 3.61
CA VAL A 76 -1.88 -4.09 2.66
C VAL A 76 -3.18 -4.53 2.01
N THR A 77 -4.17 -3.66 2.02
CA THR A 77 -5.47 -3.89 1.39
C THR A 77 -5.73 -2.77 0.40
N ALA A 78 -5.98 -3.08 -0.86
CA ALA A 78 -6.34 -2.09 -1.87
C ALA A 78 -7.83 -2.25 -2.22
N GLU A 79 -8.56 -1.15 -2.12
CA GLU A 79 -9.98 -1.06 -2.41
C GLU A 79 -10.19 -0.12 -3.61
N THR A 80 -10.65 -0.66 -4.72
CA THR A 80 -10.91 0.12 -5.94
C THR A 80 -12.41 0.16 -6.24
N PRO A 81 -13.02 1.36 -6.32
CA PRO A 81 -14.39 1.49 -6.79
C PRO A 81 -14.43 1.27 -8.30
N VAL A 82 -15.05 0.17 -8.73
CA VAL A 82 -15.21 -0.17 -10.15
C VAL A 82 -16.69 -0.35 -10.49
N THR A 83 -17.03 -0.21 -11.77
CA THR A 83 -18.32 -0.60 -12.36
C THR A 83 -18.12 -1.91 -13.10
N THR A 84 -19.20 -2.58 -13.54
CA THR A 84 -19.09 -3.83 -14.31
C THR A 84 -18.12 -3.74 -15.48
N ILE A 85 -18.20 -2.66 -16.26
CA ILE A 85 -17.33 -2.42 -17.43
C ILE A 85 -15.90 -2.08 -16.98
N THR A 86 -15.74 -1.23 -15.98
CA THR A 86 -14.40 -0.78 -15.55
C THR A 86 -13.66 -1.82 -14.71
N SER A 87 -14.36 -2.83 -14.18
CA SER A 87 -13.75 -3.96 -13.47
C SER A 87 -12.91 -4.86 -14.39
N VAL A 88 -13.26 -4.94 -15.68
CA VAL A 88 -12.48 -5.67 -16.68
C VAL A 88 -11.24 -4.86 -17.05
N ALA A 89 -11.38 -3.55 -17.20
CA ALA A 89 -10.26 -2.64 -17.48
C ALA A 89 -9.26 -2.49 -16.31
N ASP A 90 -9.71 -2.65 -15.07
CA ASP A 90 -8.89 -2.58 -13.85
C ASP A 90 -8.52 -3.98 -13.30
N PHE A 91 -8.65 -5.03 -14.12
CA PHE A 91 -8.21 -6.38 -13.76
C PHE A 91 -6.67 -6.40 -13.59
N GLY A 92 -6.19 -6.97 -12.49
CA GLY A 92 -4.76 -6.98 -12.13
C GLY A 92 -4.24 -5.68 -11.51
N ARG A 93 -4.74 -4.51 -11.95
CA ARG A 93 -4.23 -3.19 -11.50
C ARG A 93 -4.36 -2.90 -10.01
N THR A 94 -5.39 -3.45 -9.36
CA THR A 94 -5.56 -3.29 -7.90
C THR A 94 -4.44 -4.02 -7.15
N ARG A 95 -4.00 -5.18 -7.65
CA ARG A 95 -2.86 -5.92 -7.13
C ARG A 95 -1.54 -5.23 -7.47
N ASP A 96 -1.39 -4.71 -8.68
CA ASP A 96 -0.18 -3.94 -9.08
C ASP A 96 0.08 -2.77 -8.13
N ARG A 97 -0.98 -2.08 -7.64
CA ARG A 97 -0.85 -1.01 -6.64
C ARG A 97 -0.26 -1.54 -5.32
N ILE A 98 -0.64 -2.73 -4.88
CA ILE A 98 -0.06 -3.36 -3.69
C ILE A 98 1.43 -3.67 -3.94
N GLU A 99 1.76 -4.26 -5.10
CA GLU A 99 3.12 -4.63 -5.45
C GLU A 99 4.04 -3.40 -5.55
N ILE A 100 3.59 -2.32 -6.20
CA ILE A 100 4.29 -1.03 -6.29
C ILE A 100 4.56 -0.45 -4.89
N PHE A 101 3.58 -0.53 -3.98
CA PHE A 101 3.77 -0.09 -2.60
C PHE A 101 4.81 -0.94 -1.86
N LEU A 102 4.74 -2.26 -1.98
CA LEU A 102 5.69 -3.16 -1.34
C LEU A 102 7.11 -2.97 -1.87
N GLU A 103 7.27 -2.71 -3.16
CA GLU A 103 8.56 -2.38 -3.76
C GLU A 103 9.11 -1.05 -3.22
N ALA A 104 8.28 0.00 -3.17
CA ALA A 104 8.66 1.28 -2.60
C ALA A 104 9.06 1.15 -1.12
N LEU A 105 8.31 0.36 -0.35
CA LEU A 105 8.61 0.06 1.06
C LEU A 105 9.94 -0.69 1.19
N ALA A 106 10.16 -1.72 0.37
CA ALA A 106 11.42 -2.47 0.36
C ALA A 106 12.61 -1.55 0.06
N ASN A 107 12.49 -0.67 -0.93
CA ASN A 107 13.53 0.30 -1.27
C ASN A 107 13.85 1.25 -0.10
N GLN A 108 12.84 1.71 0.64
CA GLN A 108 13.05 2.52 1.86
C GLN A 108 13.77 1.74 2.98
N LEU A 109 13.54 0.44 3.08
CA LEU A 109 14.13 -0.39 4.12
C LEU A 109 15.58 -0.80 3.82
N THR A 110 15.90 -1.02 2.53
CA THR A 110 17.21 -1.44 2.05
C THR A 110 18.12 -0.28 1.63
N ASN A 111 17.67 0.99 1.72
CA ASN A 111 18.41 2.17 1.25
C ASN A 111 18.88 2.07 -0.22
N LYS A 112 18.22 1.25 -1.03
CA LYS A 112 18.50 1.22 -2.47
C LYS A 112 17.91 2.50 -3.06
N LYS A 113 18.75 3.34 -3.67
CA LYS A 113 18.30 4.44 -4.52
C LYS A 113 17.35 3.84 -5.56
N ALA A 114 16.09 4.26 -5.56
CA ALA A 114 15.14 3.90 -6.60
C ALA A 114 15.78 4.25 -7.96
N THR A 115 16.01 3.25 -8.79
CA THR A 115 16.45 3.48 -10.17
C THR A 115 15.18 3.72 -10.94
N ILE A 116 14.86 5.00 -11.14
CA ILE A 116 13.78 5.48 -12.01
C ILE A 116 14.31 5.45 -13.45
#